data_AF-A0A351E6C8-F1
#
_entry.id   AF-A0A351E6C8-F1
#
_cell.length_a   1.000
_cell.length_b   1.000
_cell.length_c   1.000
_cell.angle_alpha   90.00
_cell.angle_beta   90.00
_cell.angle_gamma   90.00
#
_symmetry.space_group_name_H-M   'P 1'
#
loop_
_entity.id
_entity.type
_entity.pdbx_description
1 polymer ?
#
loop_
_entity_poly.entity_id
_entity_poly.type
_entity_poly.pdbx_seq_one_letter_code
_entity_poly.pdbx_strand_id
1 'polypeptide(L)'
;MLALNPGAGTGCNPNVTSANFKDNTFHEDLMECVEFVNPAFLFDVVLTAEGKLHEIVAGNWKTAFFKGCEDLLEISGVPIKEQADVVIASGG
;
A
#
# COMPACT_ATOMS: atom_id res chain seq x y z
N MET A 1 5.15 18.40 -0.99
CA MET A 1 5.30 16.94 -0.79
C MET A 1 3.95 16.40 -0.38
N LEU A 2 3.29 15.58 -1.21
CA LEU A 2 1.90 15.14 -0.99
C LEU A 2 1.70 14.18 0.20
N ALA A 3 2.81 13.76 0.83
CA ALA A 3 2.80 13.02 2.08
C ALA A 3 2.52 13.89 3.33
N LEU A 4 2.59 15.21 3.22
CA LEU A 4 2.42 16.15 4.33
C LEU A 4 1.06 16.88 4.24
N ASN A 5 0.56 17.30 5.40
CA ASN A 5 -0.58 18.21 5.44
C ASN A 5 -0.23 19.55 4.77
N PRO A 6 -1.23 20.29 4.24
CA PRO A 6 -1.03 21.66 3.81
C PRO A 6 -0.57 22.56 4.96
N GLY A 7 0.29 23.53 4.65
CA GLY A 7 0.84 24.48 5.63
C GLY A 7 2.14 24.02 6.31
N ALA A 8 3.01 24.98 6.65
CA ALA A 8 4.27 24.66 7.30
C ALA A 8 4.05 24.18 8.74
N GLY A 9 4.70 23.08 9.13
CA GLY A 9 4.65 22.56 10.50
C GLY A 9 3.41 21.75 10.86
N THR A 10 2.53 21.43 9.90
CA THR A 10 1.27 20.69 10.15
C THR A 10 1.43 19.16 10.11
N GLY A 11 2.66 18.67 9.88
CA GLY A 11 3.01 17.25 9.99
C GLY A 11 2.55 16.39 8.81
N CYS A 12 2.59 15.06 9.03
CA CYS A 12 2.20 14.07 8.03
C CYS A 12 0.68 14.05 7.82
N ASN A 13 0.26 13.81 6.58
CA ASN A 13 -1.16 13.63 6.26
C ASN A 13 -1.64 12.27 6.83
N PRO A 14 -2.69 12.24 7.70
CA PRO A 14 -3.18 11.00 8.31
C PRO A 14 -3.75 9.99 7.30
N ASN A 15 -4.17 10.44 6.12
CA ASN A 15 -4.64 9.54 5.05
C ASN A 15 -3.48 8.87 4.30
N VAL A 16 -2.27 9.40 4.40
CA VAL A 16 -1.06 8.81 3.80
C VAL A 16 -0.51 7.80 4.79
N THR A 17 -1.18 6.65 4.86
CA THR A 17 -0.89 5.56 5.80
C THR A 17 -0.92 4.21 5.10
N SER A 18 -0.41 3.18 5.77
CA SER A 18 -0.31 1.82 5.25
C SER A 18 -1.67 1.29 4.78
N ALA A 19 -1.67 0.65 3.61
CA ALA A 19 -2.84 0.00 3.02
C ALA A 19 -4.08 0.90 2.83
N ASN A 20 -3.91 2.23 2.77
CA ASN A 20 -5.01 3.13 2.48
C ASN A 20 -4.92 3.67 1.05
N PHE A 21 -5.89 3.30 0.20
CA PHE A 21 -6.04 3.86 -1.15
C PHE A 21 -7.01 5.04 -1.22
N LYS A 22 -7.83 5.24 -0.19
CA LYS A 22 -8.89 6.24 -0.21
C LYS A 22 -8.39 7.56 0.36
N ASP A 23 -8.58 8.65 -0.38
CA ASP A 23 -8.18 10.01 0.02
C ASP A 23 -6.67 10.12 0.35
N ASN A 24 -5.87 9.20 -0.20
CA ASN A 24 -4.43 9.14 -0.06
C ASN A 24 -3.81 9.87 -1.26
N THR A 25 -3.63 11.18 -1.10
CA THR A 25 -3.10 12.08 -2.14
C THR A 25 -1.74 11.64 -2.68
N PHE A 26 -0.96 10.91 -1.88
CA PHE A 26 0.32 10.37 -2.33
C PHE A 26 0.14 9.16 -3.25
N HIS A 27 -0.78 8.25 -2.92
CA HIS A 27 -1.13 7.13 -3.81
C HIS A 27 -1.71 7.64 -5.14
N GLU A 28 -2.64 8.61 -5.08
CA GLU A 28 -3.27 9.19 -6.28
C GLU A 28 -2.24 9.78 -7.26
N ASP A 29 -1.26 10.52 -6.75
CA ASP A 29 -0.17 11.11 -7.56
C ASP A 29 0.73 10.04 -8.19
N LEU A 30 1.04 8.96 -7.46
CA LEU A 30 1.78 7.83 -8.01
C LEU A 30 0.98 7.12 -9.12
N MET A 31 -0.33 6.95 -8.94
CA MET A 31 -1.19 6.37 -9.97
C MET A 31 -1.26 7.25 -11.21
N GLU A 32 -1.33 8.58 -11.07
CA GLU A 32 -1.26 9.53 -12.18
C GLU A 32 0.08 9.45 -12.91
N CYS A 33 1.19 9.40 -12.17
CA CYS A 33 2.53 9.26 -12.75
C CYS A 33 2.66 7.96 -13.58
N VAL A 34 2.17 6.84 -13.06
CA VAL A 34 2.23 5.55 -13.78
C VAL A 34 1.29 5.54 -14.98
N GLU A 35 0.10 6.13 -14.87
CA GLU A 35 -0.82 6.30 -16.00
C GLU A 35 -0.20 7.16 -17.11
N PHE A 36 0.57 8.20 -16.76
CA PHE A 36 1.31 9.01 -17.74
C PHE A 36 2.37 8.20 -18.49
N VAL A 37 3.08 7.30 -17.80
CA VAL A 37 4.05 6.37 -18.43
C VAL A 37 3.33 5.28 -19.24
N ASN A 38 2.11 4.91 -18.83
CA ASN A 38 1.26 3.90 -19.45
C ASN A 38 1.98 2.56 -19.74
N PRO A 39 2.50 1.87 -18.71
CA PRO A 39 3.17 0.59 -18.91
C PRO A 39 2.18 -0.47 -19.41
N ALA A 40 2.58 -1.27 -20.40
CA ALA A 40 1.68 -2.30 -20.95
C ALA A 40 1.49 -3.51 -20.01
N PHE A 41 2.42 -3.72 -19.07
CA PHE A 41 2.47 -4.94 -18.27
C PHE A 41 3.14 -4.69 -16.90
N LEU A 42 2.67 -5.38 -15.87
CA LEU A 42 3.28 -5.45 -14.54
C LEU A 42 3.50 -6.92 -14.16
N PHE A 43 4.56 -7.17 -13.40
CA PHE A 43 4.89 -8.46 -12.80
C PHE A 43 5.29 -8.20 -11.35
N ASP A 44 4.45 -8.64 -10.42
CA ASP A 44 4.68 -8.53 -8.98
C ASP A 44 4.67 -9.93 -8.33
N VAL A 45 5.38 -10.05 -7.23
CA VAL A 45 5.39 -11.25 -6.38
C VAL A 45 4.81 -10.92 -5.02
N VAL A 46 3.84 -11.71 -4.58
CA VAL A 46 3.27 -11.64 -3.24
C VAL A 46 3.97 -12.70 -2.38
N LEU A 47 4.49 -12.29 -1.23
CA LEU A 47 5.22 -13.17 -0.31
C LEU A 47 4.47 -13.33 1.01
N THR A 48 4.64 -14.47 1.66
CA THR A 48 4.18 -14.69 3.04
C THR A 48 5.08 -13.93 4.03
N ALA A 49 4.65 -13.86 5.30
CA ALA A 49 5.45 -13.27 6.38
C ALA A 49 6.83 -13.94 6.57
N GLU A 50 6.97 -15.21 6.19
CA GLU A 50 8.24 -15.94 6.21
C GLU A 50 9.08 -15.73 4.93
N GLY A 51 8.65 -14.84 4.04
CA GLY A 51 9.32 -14.55 2.76
C GLY A 51 9.16 -15.64 1.70
N LYS A 52 8.18 -16.55 1.85
CA LYS A 52 7.90 -17.60 0.85
C LYS A 52 6.99 -17.06 -0.24
N LEU A 53 7.15 -17.57 -1.46
CA LEU A 53 6.27 -17.20 -2.57
C LEU A 53 4.83 -17.63 -2.26
N HIS A 54 3.91 -16.67 -2.22
CA HIS A 54 2.47 -16.89 -2.11
C HIS A 54 1.82 -16.92 -3.49
N GLU A 55 2.00 -15.86 -4.27
CA GLU A 55 1.41 -15.69 -5.60
C GLU A 55 2.32 -14.84 -6.51
N ILE A 56 2.21 -15.05 -7.81
CA ILE A 56 2.75 -14.14 -8.83
C ILE A 56 1.56 -13.49 -9.51
N VAL A 57 1.51 -12.16 -9.51
CA VAL A 57 0.44 -11.39 -10.14
C VAL A 57 1.02 -10.64 -11.33
N ALA A 58 0.49 -10.91 -12.52
CA ALA A 58 1.01 -10.32 -13.74
C ALA A 58 -0.10 -10.03 -14.76
N GLY A 59 0.04 -8.94 -15.53
CA GLY A 59 -0.97 -8.52 -16.50
C GLY A 59 -1.01 -7.02 -16.70
N ASN A 60 -2.22 -6.48 -16.99
CA ASN A 60 -2.42 -5.04 -17.05
C ASN A 60 -1.99 -4.41 -15.72
N TRP A 61 -1.15 -3.39 -15.80
CA TRP A 61 -0.44 -2.82 -14.65
C TRP A 61 -1.35 -2.42 -13.50
N LYS A 62 -2.50 -1.82 -13.82
CA LYS A 62 -3.42 -1.27 -12.83
C LYS A 62 -4.19 -2.37 -12.12
N THR A 63 -4.78 -3.28 -12.90
CA THR A 63 -5.54 -4.40 -12.34
C THR A 63 -4.64 -5.39 -11.59
N ALA A 64 -3.42 -5.62 -12.09
CA ALA A 64 -2.46 -6.51 -11.45
C ALA A 64 -1.95 -5.93 -10.11
N PHE A 65 -1.66 -4.63 -10.06
CA PHE A 65 -1.28 -3.95 -8.82
C PHE A 65 -2.37 -4.09 -7.73
N PHE A 66 -3.63 -3.80 -8.06
CA PHE A 66 -4.72 -3.90 -7.07
C PHE A 66 -4.97 -5.33 -6.61
N LYS A 67 -4.93 -6.32 -7.52
CA LYS A 67 -5.02 -7.75 -7.18
C LYS A 67 -3.94 -8.15 -6.18
N GLY A 68 -2.66 -7.81 -6.46
CA GLY A 68 -1.55 -8.14 -5.55
C GLY A 68 -1.67 -7.47 -4.19
N CYS A 69 -2.19 -6.24 -4.13
CA CYS A 69 -2.47 -5.55 -2.86
C CYS A 69 -3.60 -6.20 -2.06
N GLU A 70 -4.66 -6.66 -2.75
CA GLU A 70 -5.77 -7.41 -2.14
C GLU A 70 -5.25 -8.73 -1.55
N ASP A 71 -4.50 -9.51 -2.33
CA ASP A 71 -3.91 -10.78 -1.88
C ASP A 71 -2.99 -10.59 -0.66
N LEU A 72 -2.16 -9.54 -0.68
CA LEU A 72 -1.29 -9.20 0.44
C LEU A 72 -2.10 -8.89 1.72
N LEU A 73 -3.18 -8.12 1.59
CA LEU A 73 -4.05 -7.78 2.71
C LEU A 73 -4.79 -9.00 3.26
N GLU A 74 -5.19 -9.94 2.41
CA GLU A 74 -5.84 -11.18 2.86
C GLU A 74 -4.89 -12.05 3.68
N ILE A 75 -3.61 -12.16 3.30
CA ILE A 75 -2.66 -13.05 3.99
C ILE A 75 -1.91 -12.39 5.16
N SER A 76 -1.76 -11.06 5.15
CA SER A 76 -0.97 -10.33 6.15
C SER A 76 -1.78 -9.34 6.98
N GLY A 77 -3.01 -9.02 6.58
CA GLY A 77 -3.89 -8.13 7.32
C GLY A 77 -4.39 -8.79 8.61
N VAL A 78 -4.19 -8.12 9.74
CA VAL A 78 -4.70 -8.57 11.04
C VAL A 78 -5.66 -7.52 11.61
N PRO A 79 -6.96 -7.83 11.77
CA PRO A 79 -7.90 -6.90 12.38
C PRO A 79 -7.59 -6.73 13.86
N ILE A 80 -7.52 -5.48 14.32
CA ILE A 80 -7.43 -5.17 15.75
C ILE A 80 -8.82 -5.27 16.37
N LYS A 81 -8.93 -5.96 17.52
CA LYS A 81 -10.20 -6.09 18.24
C LYS A 81 -10.55 -4.83 19.02
N GLU A 82 -9.53 -4.22 19.61
CA GLU A 82 -9.63 -3.01 20.42
C GLU A 82 -8.25 -2.32 20.47
N GLN A 83 -8.21 -1.08 20.93
CA GLN A 83 -6.95 -0.36 21.16
C GLN A 83 -6.28 -0.91 22.43
N ALA A 84 -4.97 -1.17 22.35
CA ALA A 84 -4.17 -1.57 23.51
C ALA A 84 -3.45 -0.36 24.11
N ASP A 85 -3.26 -0.36 25.43
CA ASP A 85 -2.48 0.67 26.12
C ASP A 85 -0.99 0.67 25.70
N VAL A 86 -0.48 -0.51 25.35
CA VAL A 86 0.91 -0.70 24.92
C VAL A 86 0.94 -1.69 23.75
N VAL A 87 1.66 -1.32 22.69
CA VAL A 87 1.95 -2.16 21.53
C VAL A 87 3.46 -2.37 21.44
N ILE A 88 3.88 -3.64 21.30
CA ILE A 88 5.28 -4.00 21.02
C ILE A 88 5.34 -4.48 19.57
N ALA A 89 6.18 -3.84 18.76
CA ALA A 89 6.39 -4.18 17.35
C ALA A 89 7.88 -4.32 17.04
N SER A 90 8.21 -5.02 15.96
CA SER A 90 9.55 -5.13 15.39
C SER A 90 9.52 -4.76 13.91
N GLY A 91 10.70 -4.51 13.31
CA GLY A 91 10.81 -4.12 11.90
C GLY A 91 10.78 -5.27 10.88
N GLY A 92 10.47 -6.49 11.34
CA GLY A 92 10.80 -7.73 10.61
C GLY A 92 12.23 -8.18 10.88
#